data_AF-A0A6B3IAQ6-F1
#
_entry.id   AF-A0A6B3IAQ6-F1
#
_cell.length_a   1.000
_cell.length_b   1.000
_cell.length_c   1.000
_cell.angle_alpha   90.00
_cell.angle_beta   90.00
_cell.angle_gamma   90.00
#
_symmetry.space_group_name_H-M   'P 1'
#
loop_
_entity.id
_entity.type
_entity.pdbx_description
1 polymer ?
#
loop_
_entity_poly.entity_id
_entity_poly.type
_entity_poly.pdbx_seq_one_letter_code
_entity_poly.pdbx_strand_id
1 'polypeptide(L)' 'ATRIGSTSQGAGGVQNVAFQNTDGSRAAVVVNTASNSQRFSLTDNGKSLAFTLPAGAVATFTWDGSGGTTEPPAGSI' A
#
# COMPACT_ATOMS: atom_id res chain seq x y z
N ALA A 1 -10.92 1.45 -12.13
CA ALA A 1 -9.86 0.76 -11.37
C ALA A 1 -10.05 -0.74 -11.48
N THR A 2 -8.97 -1.48 -11.64
CA THR A 2 -8.97 -2.94 -11.79
C THR A 2 -8.19 -3.57 -10.65
N ARG A 3 -8.71 -4.64 -10.04
CA ARG A 3 -7.99 -5.40 -9.01
C ARG A 3 -6.77 -6.07 -9.63
N ILE A 4 -5.60 -5.91 -9.00
CA ILE A 4 -4.35 -6.56 -9.39
C ILE A 4 -3.94 -7.61 -8.35
N GLY A 5 -2.94 -8.43 -8.68
CA GLY A 5 -2.38 -9.41 -7.75
C GLY A 5 -1.77 -8.73 -6.52
N SER A 6 -1.91 -9.38 -5.36
CA SER A 6 -1.26 -8.98 -4.12
C SER A 6 -0.82 -10.21 -3.33
N THR A 7 0.14 -10.04 -2.43
CA THR A 7 0.70 -11.13 -1.62
C THR A 7 -0.10 -11.36 -0.35
N SER A 8 -0.07 -12.58 0.19
CA SER A 8 -0.68 -12.92 1.47
C SER A 8 0.39 -13.09 2.53
N GLN A 9 0.13 -12.59 3.75
CA GLN A 9 0.97 -12.81 4.93
C GLN A 9 0.62 -14.10 5.67
N GLY A 10 -0.37 -14.86 5.19
CA GLY A 10 -0.88 -16.05 5.89
C GLY A 10 -1.74 -15.72 7.10
N ALA A 11 -2.09 -16.77 7.87
CA ALA A 11 -2.93 -16.64 9.05
C ALA A 11 -2.27 -15.78 10.14
N GLY A 12 -3.02 -14.84 10.71
CA GLY A 12 -2.53 -13.92 11.75
C GLY A 12 -1.79 -12.68 11.24
N GLY A 13 -1.50 -12.61 9.93
CA GLY A 13 -0.97 -11.41 9.29
C GLY A 13 -2.07 -10.45 8.80
N VAL A 14 -1.64 -9.31 8.25
CA VAL A 14 -2.57 -8.36 7.62
C VAL A 14 -3.19 -8.94 6.35
N GLN A 15 -4.45 -8.59 6.09
CA GLN A 15 -5.14 -8.89 4.84
C GLN A 15 -5.04 -7.68 3.91
N ASN A 16 -4.95 -7.91 2.61
CA ASN A 16 -4.83 -6.81 1.67
C ASN A 16 -5.48 -7.10 0.31
N VAL A 17 -5.74 -6.02 -0.42
CA VAL A 17 -6.09 -6.02 -1.84
C VAL A 17 -5.46 -4.81 -2.51
N ALA A 18 -4.96 -5.01 -3.73
CA ALA A 18 -4.36 -3.95 -4.53
C ALA A 18 -5.16 -3.69 -5.80
N PHE A 19 -5.13 -2.45 -6.27
CA PHE A 19 -5.82 -1.96 -7.45
C PHE A 19 -4.89 -1.10 -8.30
N GLN A 20 -5.09 -1.14 -9.62
CA GLN A 20 -4.57 -0.16 -10.55
C GLN A 20 -5.70 0.74 -11.03
N ASN A 21 -5.52 2.05 -10.90
CA ASN A 21 -6.43 3.07 -11.39
C ASN A 21 -6.24 3.29 -12.90
N THR A 22 -7.25 3.87 -13.54
CA THR A 22 -7.23 4.12 -15.00
C THR A 22 -6.16 5.14 -15.39
N ASP A 23 -5.78 6.02 -14.45
CA ASP A 23 -4.69 7.00 -14.59
C ASP A 23 -3.29 6.40 -14.40
N GLY A 24 -3.18 5.11 -14.12
CA GLY A 24 -1.92 4.41 -13.86
C GLY A 24 -1.44 4.44 -12.41
N SER A 25 -2.07 5.22 -11.53
CA SER A 25 -1.79 5.17 -10.09
C SER A 25 -2.25 3.84 -9.47
N ARG A 26 -1.70 3.51 -8.30
CA ARG A 26 -2.01 2.26 -7.58
C ARG A 26 -2.58 2.58 -6.22
N ALA A 27 -3.47 1.71 -5.76
CA ALA A 27 -4.03 1.76 -4.42
C ALA A 27 -3.96 0.39 -3.74
N ALA A 28 -3.71 0.37 -2.44
CA ALA A 28 -3.81 -0.83 -1.62
C ALA A 28 -4.64 -0.55 -0.38
N VAL A 29 -5.55 -1.47 -0.06
CA VAL A 29 -6.29 -1.47 1.21
C VAL A 29 -5.72 -2.60 2.05
N VAL A 30 -5.33 -2.29 3.29
CA VAL A 30 -4.74 -3.24 4.23
C VAL A 30 -5.55 -3.20 5.53
N VAL A 31 -5.94 -4.38 6.01
CA VAL A 31 -6.72 -4.54 7.24
C VAL A 31 -5.94 -5.41 8.22
N ASN A 32 -5.81 -4.93 9.45
CA ASN A 32 -5.33 -5.72 10.57
C ASN A 32 -6.51 -6.17 11.44
N THR A 33 -6.96 -7.41 11.27
CA THR A 33 -8.01 -8.02 12.11
C THR A 33 -7.45 -8.69 13.36
N ALA A 34 -6.14 -8.64 13.60
CA ALA A 34 -5.52 -9.19 14.80
C ALA A 34 -5.73 -8.26 16.01
N SER A 35 -5.57 -8.83 17.20
CA SER A 35 -5.67 -8.13 18.48
C SER A 35 -4.37 -7.42 18.90
N ASN A 36 -3.33 -7.46 18.06
CA ASN A 36 -2.06 -6.76 18.26
C ASN A 36 -1.67 -5.94 17.01
N SER A 37 -0.75 -4.99 17.18
CA SER A 37 -0.18 -4.24 16.06
C SER A 37 0.60 -5.15 15.11
N GLN A 38 0.41 -4.98 13.81
CA GLN A 38 1.08 -5.74 12.77
C GLN A 38 1.98 -4.85 11.93
N ARG A 39 3.25 -5.24 11.79
CA ARG A 39 4.20 -4.57 10.90
C ARG A 39 4.24 -5.30 9.56
N PHE A 40 4.15 -4.55 8.48
CA PHE A 40 4.27 -5.08 7.12
C PHE A 40 5.02 -4.12 6.22
N SER A 41 5.43 -4.61 5.05
CA SER A 41 5.97 -3.79 3.97
C SER A 41 5.05 -3.85 2.76
N LEU A 42 4.71 -2.69 2.21
CA LEU A 42 4.09 -2.55 0.90
C LEU A 42 5.19 -2.34 -0.13
N THR A 43 5.37 -3.31 -1.02
CA THR A 43 6.44 -3.30 -2.03
C THR A 43 5.84 -3.31 -3.43
N ASP A 44 6.30 -2.38 -4.27
CA ASP A 44 5.86 -2.24 -5.66
C ASP A 44 7.01 -1.70 -6.52
N ASN A 45 7.26 -2.30 -7.68
CA ASN A 45 8.34 -1.91 -8.60
C ASN A 45 9.72 -1.69 -7.93
N GLY A 46 10.07 -2.54 -6.95
CA GLY A 46 11.34 -2.44 -6.21
C GLY A 46 11.38 -1.36 -5.12
N LYS A 47 10.35 -0.53 -4.97
CA LYS A 47 10.21 0.43 -3.86
C LYS A 47 9.39 -0.19 -2.73
N SER A 48 9.73 0.13 -1.49
CA SER A 48 9.06 -0.43 -0.31
C SER A 48 8.73 0.64 0.72
N LEU A 49 7.53 0.56 1.29
CA LEU A 49 7.09 1.32 2.46
C LEU A 49 6.85 0.36 3.62
N ALA A 50 7.53 0.56 4.75
CA ALA A 50 7.25 -0.20 5.97
C ALA A 50 6.24 0.56 6.84
N PHE A 51 5.21 -0.13 7.32
CA PHE A 51 4.16 0.46 8.15
C PHE A 51 3.78 -0.48 9.29
N THR A 52 3.48 0.10 10.46
CA THR A 52 2.92 -0.62 11.60
C THR A 52 1.46 -0.23 11.75
N LEU A 53 0.56 -1.17 11.50
CA LEU A 53 -0.89 -0.97 11.59
C LEU A 53 -1.39 -1.45 12.96
N PRO A 54 -2.02 -0.59 13.77
CA PRO A 54 -2.60 -0.99 15.05
C PRO A 54 -3.62 -2.12 14.93
N ALA A 55 -3.91 -2.79 16.05
CA ALA A 55 -4.95 -3.79 16.15
C ALA A 55 -6.32 -3.22 15.70
N GLY A 56 -7.06 -3.97 14.88
CA GLY A 56 -8.38 -3.59 14.40
C GLY A 56 -8.43 -2.43 13.40
N ALA A 57 -7.27 -1.92 12.96
CA ALA A 57 -7.22 -0.77 12.05
C ALA A 57 -7.25 -1.19 10.56
N VAL A 58 -7.69 -0.25 9.73
CA VAL A 58 -7.60 -0.29 8.26
C VAL A 58 -6.79 0.91 7.77
N ALA A 59 -5.98 0.69 6.74
CA ALA A 59 -5.25 1.75 6.06
C ALA A 59 -5.39 1.62 4.54
N THR A 60 -5.50 2.76 3.87
CA THR A 60 -5.49 2.86 2.41
C THR A 60 -4.25 3.61 1.99
N PHE A 61 -3.50 3.02 1.07
CA PHE A 61 -2.27 3.60 0.50
C PHE A 61 -2.50 3.88 -0.97
N THR A 62 -1.97 5.00 -1.46
CA THR A 62 -2.00 5.38 -2.88
C THR A 62 -0.63 5.88 -3.31
N TRP A 63 -0.17 5.46 -4.48
CA TRP A 63 1.11 5.90 -5.04
C TRP A 63 1.08 5.91 -6.56
N ASP A 64 2.01 6.62 -7.18
CA ASP A 64 2.19 6.59 -8.63
C ASP A 64 2.78 5.24 -9.08
N GLY A 65 2.12 4.59 -10.05
CA GLY A 65 2.53 3.31 -10.61
C GLY A 65 3.71 3.40 -11.57
N SER A 66 4.17 4.60 -11.93
CA SER A 66 5.31 4.86 -12.83
C SER A 66 6.68 4.61 -12.19
N GLY A 67 6.75 4.40 -10.88
CA GLY A 67 8.03 4.31 -10.17
C GLY A 67 8.76 5.65 -10.07
N GLY A 68 8.13 6.78 -10.42
CA GLY A 68 8.62 8.11 -10.11
C GLY A 68 8.74 8.31 -8.60
N THR A 69 9.86 8.85 -8.13
CA THR A 69 9.81 9.63 -6.89
C THR A 69 8.90 10.81 -7.19
N THR A 70 7.82 10.98 -6.45
CA THR A 70 7.14 12.27 -6.41
C THR A 70 8.17 13.29 -5.94
N GLU A 71 8.85 13.94 -6.88
CA GLU A 71 9.53 15.19 -6.61
C GLU A 71 8.44 16.13 -6.08
N PRO A 72 8.61 16.72 -4.88
CA PRO A 72 7.69 17.76 -4.45
C PRO A 72 7.64 18.81 -5.55
N PRO A 73 6.48 19.38 -5.89
CA PRO A 73 6.39 20.32 -7.00
C PRO A 73 7.45 21.39 -6.81
N ALA A 74 8.47 21.38 -7.67
CA ALA A 74 9.44 22.44 -7.78
C ALA A 74 8.68 23.64 -8.33
N GLY A 75 8.03 24.37 -7.42
CA GLY A 75 7.62 25.74 -7.67
C GLY A 75 8.89 26.55 -7.88
N SER A 76 9.34 26.62 -9.12
CA SER A 76 10.23 27.68 -9.58
C SER A 76 9.48 28.99 -9.42
N ILE A 77 9.92 29.82 -8.47
CA ILE A 77 9.70 31.27 -8.51
C ILE A 77 10.74 31.93 -9.41
#